data_AF-A0A5Q2W3I3-F1
#
_entry.id   AF-A0A5Q2W3I3-F1
#
_cell.length_a   1.000
_cell.length_b   1.000
_cell.length_c   1.000
_cell.angle_alpha   90.00
_cell.angle_beta   90.00
_cell.angle_gamma   90.00
#
_symmetry.space_group_name_H-M   'P 1'
#
loop_
_entity.id
_entity.type
_entity.pdbx_description
1 polymer ?
#
loop_
_entity_poly.entity_id
_entity_poly.type
_entity_poly.pdbx_seq_one_letter_code
_entity_poly.pdbx_strand_id
1 'polypeptide(L)'
;MKVSVENGIPGWSRAALEVLQEVAGTYNATITSSALIEEIQSRSGRWANVTSKAWVRKVLAVVTLKCQREEWPHLAALVLRPSDSTVGPWYGDVLAITGPGTSPDEQHHAAEMRLECYRHFGADVPTGAVPVLRPVSRKRMDDAARPARSAGGRAVAGSASAADDAAGGHGGTAGPGPSSRAGAEVATPTGRPARGGDSGAKASGRRPQSKAAGEERTGGICPTCFMQMPLTGECPNCG
;
A
#
# COMPACT_ATOMS: atom_id res chain seq x y z
N MET A 1 22.95 -12.17 -13.99
CA MET A 1 23.46 -10.81 -13.67
C MET A 1 22.64 -10.21 -12.53
N LYS A 2 23.24 -9.41 -11.63
CA LYS A 2 22.48 -8.60 -10.65
C LYS A 2 22.12 -7.24 -11.24
N VAL A 3 20.91 -6.74 -11.00
CA VAL A 3 20.41 -5.45 -11.53
C VAL A 3 19.68 -4.63 -10.46
N SER A 4 19.57 -3.31 -10.65
CA SER A 4 18.61 -2.46 -9.92
C SER A 4 17.17 -2.89 -10.22
N VAL A 5 16.21 -2.44 -9.40
CA VAL A 5 14.79 -2.80 -9.61
C VAL A 5 14.29 -2.20 -10.93
N GLU A 6 14.68 -0.98 -11.21
CA GLU A 6 14.26 -0.16 -12.34
C GLU A 6 14.75 -0.79 -13.67
N ASN A 7 16.03 -1.20 -13.74
CA ASN A 7 16.60 -1.90 -14.89
C ASN A 7 16.23 -3.40 -14.97
N GLY A 8 15.51 -3.90 -13.96
CA GLY A 8 15.02 -5.27 -13.88
C GLY A 8 13.61 -5.44 -14.45
N ILE A 9 12.68 -4.55 -14.09
CA ILE A 9 11.25 -4.65 -14.43
C ILE A 9 10.99 -4.91 -15.93
N PRO A 10 11.67 -4.27 -16.91
CA PRO A 10 11.50 -4.59 -18.33
C PRO A 10 11.65 -6.07 -18.68
N GLY A 11 12.66 -6.74 -18.12
CA GLY A 11 12.87 -8.18 -18.31
C GLY A 11 11.98 -9.02 -17.42
N TRP A 12 11.72 -8.57 -16.19
CA TRP A 12 10.89 -9.29 -15.23
C TRP A 12 9.41 -9.31 -15.59
N SER A 13 8.85 -8.24 -16.16
CA SER A 13 7.45 -8.18 -16.60
C SER A 13 7.19 -9.03 -17.85
N ARG A 14 8.18 -9.15 -18.74
CA ARG A 14 8.10 -10.11 -19.86
C ARG A 14 8.11 -11.56 -19.34
N ALA A 15 9.10 -11.92 -18.52
CA ALA A 15 9.17 -13.25 -17.91
C ALA A 15 7.96 -13.57 -17.03
N ALA A 16 7.40 -12.59 -16.31
CA ALA A 16 6.18 -12.75 -15.53
C ALA A 16 4.96 -13.04 -16.41
N LEU A 17 4.82 -12.36 -17.56
CA LEU A 17 3.74 -12.61 -18.50
C LEU A 17 3.84 -14.03 -19.09
N GLU A 18 5.04 -14.47 -19.48
CA GLU A 18 5.30 -15.83 -19.98
C GLU A 18 4.88 -16.89 -18.95
N VAL A 19 5.40 -16.78 -17.72
CA VAL A 19 5.10 -17.71 -16.61
C VAL A 19 3.61 -17.74 -16.26
N LEU A 20 2.94 -16.58 -16.23
CA LEU A 20 1.53 -16.51 -15.85
C LEU A 20 0.60 -17.05 -16.96
N GLN A 21 0.98 -16.93 -18.24
CA GLN A 21 0.25 -17.57 -19.35
C GLN A 21 0.39 -19.10 -19.30
N GLU A 22 1.59 -19.62 -19.01
CA GLU A 22 1.79 -21.07 -18.83
C GLU A 22 0.99 -21.63 -17.65
N VAL A 23 0.94 -20.90 -16.53
CA VAL A 23 0.09 -21.25 -15.37
C VAL A 23 -1.40 -21.16 -15.75
N ALA A 24 -1.81 -20.16 -16.55
CA ALA A 24 -3.18 -20.04 -17.02
C ALA A 24 -3.60 -21.17 -17.98
N GLY A 25 -2.67 -21.74 -18.75
CA GLY A 25 -2.91 -22.89 -19.63
C GLY A 25 -3.21 -24.21 -18.91
N THR A 26 -3.18 -24.24 -17.57
CA THR A 26 -3.52 -25.43 -16.76
C THR A 26 -4.67 -25.14 -15.81
N TYR A 27 -5.78 -25.87 -15.92
CA TYR A 27 -6.97 -25.62 -15.11
C TYR A 27 -6.69 -25.84 -13.62
N ASN A 28 -7.17 -24.90 -12.78
CA ASN A 28 -6.88 -24.79 -11.34
C ASN A 28 -5.41 -24.56 -10.93
N ALA A 29 -4.46 -24.41 -11.87
CA ALA A 29 -3.08 -24.09 -11.52
C ALA A 29 -2.93 -22.66 -11.00
N THR A 30 -2.13 -22.49 -9.95
CA THR A 30 -1.88 -21.21 -9.30
C THR A 30 -0.45 -21.16 -8.79
N ILE A 31 0.25 -20.05 -8.99
CA ILE A 31 1.65 -19.89 -8.58
C ILE A 31 1.75 -19.14 -7.25
N THR A 32 2.71 -19.50 -6.41
CA THR A 32 2.99 -18.71 -5.20
C THR A 32 3.85 -17.50 -5.53
N SER A 33 3.71 -16.39 -4.79
CA SER A 33 4.52 -15.19 -5.03
C SER A 33 6.03 -15.40 -4.80
N SER A 34 6.44 -16.44 -4.05
CA SER A 34 7.84 -16.88 -3.99
C SER A 34 8.27 -17.61 -5.26
N ALA A 35 7.53 -18.64 -5.69
CA ALA A 35 7.86 -19.40 -6.90
C ALA A 35 7.88 -18.51 -8.15
N LEU A 36 6.93 -17.58 -8.27
CA LEU A 36 6.91 -16.58 -9.35
C LEU A 36 8.18 -15.72 -9.36
N ILE A 37 8.65 -15.29 -8.18
CA ILE A 37 9.89 -14.49 -8.06
C ILE A 37 11.12 -15.30 -8.49
N GLU A 38 11.19 -16.56 -8.08
CA GLU A 38 12.30 -17.46 -8.41
C GLU A 38 12.33 -17.77 -9.92
N GLU A 39 11.17 -18.06 -10.52
CA GLU A 39 11.02 -18.34 -11.95
C GLU A 39 11.31 -17.10 -12.82
N ILE A 40 10.80 -15.91 -12.44
CA ILE A 40 11.11 -14.64 -13.11
C ILE A 40 12.61 -14.37 -13.14
N GLN A 41 13.31 -14.55 -12.01
CA GLN A 41 14.76 -14.28 -11.94
C GLN A 41 15.57 -15.32 -12.70
N SER A 42 15.13 -16.58 -12.70
CA SER A 42 15.70 -17.67 -13.49
C SER A 42 15.62 -17.37 -14.99
N ARG A 43 14.42 -17.22 -15.54
CA ARG A 43 14.18 -17.01 -16.99
C ARG A 43 14.81 -15.74 -17.52
N SER A 44 14.71 -14.64 -16.77
CA SER A 44 15.26 -13.34 -17.20
C SER A 44 16.80 -13.24 -17.09
N GLY A 45 17.46 -14.18 -16.40
CA GLY A 45 18.88 -14.10 -16.05
C GLY A 45 19.24 -12.88 -15.18
N ARG A 46 18.24 -12.22 -14.58
CA ARG A 46 18.36 -10.94 -13.86
C ARG A 46 17.88 -11.12 -12.42
N TRP A 47 18.82 -11.13 -11.49
CA TRP A 47 18.54 -11.18 -10.06
C TRP A 47 18.44 -9.75 -9.50
N ALA A 48 17.42 -9.50 -8.69
CA ALA A 48 17.24 -8.20 -8.04
C ALA A 48 18.36 -7.95 -7.02
N ASN A 49 19.04 -6.81 -7.08
CA ASN A 49 20.09 -6.43 -6.13
C ASN A 49 19.51 -5.86 -4.81
N VAL A 50 18.39 -6.42 -4.34
CA VAL A 50 17.67 -5.99 -3.13
C VAL A 50 17.09 -7.20 -2.38
N THR A 51 17.17 -7.20 -1.06
CA THR A 51 16.58 -8.24 -0.19
C THR A 51 15.04 -8.20 -0.18
N SER A 52 14.46 -7.05 -0.50
CA SER A 52 13.00 -6.87 -0.51
C SER A 52 12.36 -7.46 -1.76
N LYS A 53 11.39 -8.36 -1.57
CA LYS A 53 10.56 -8.94 -2.64
C LYS A 53 9.50 -7.94 -3.20
N ALA A 54 9.46 -6.69 -2.73
CA ALA A 54 8.43 -5.70 -3.10
C ALA A 54 8.39 -5.32 -4.60
N TRP A 55 9.49 -5.50 -5.35
CA TRP A 55 9.53 -5.22 -6.79
C TRP A 55 8.55 -6.08 -7.60
N VAL A 56 8.13 -7.25 -7.10
CA VAL A 56 7.13 -8.08 -7.79
C VAL A 56 5.79 -7.35 -7.96
N ARG A 57 5.44 -6.42 -7.07
CA ARG A 57 4.22 -5.60 -7.22
C ARG A 57 4.32 -4.61 -8.39
N LYS A 58 5.49 -3.99 -8.60
CA LYS A 58 5.76 -3.16 -9.79
C LYS A 58 5.62 -4.00 -11.08
N VAL A 59 6.17 -5.22 -11.06
CA VAL A 59 6.08 -6.17 -12.18
C VAL A 59 4.64 -6.58 -12.49
N LEU A 60 3.86 -6.93 -11.46
CA LEU A 60 2.46 -7.32 -11.61
C LEU A 60 1.54 -6.16 -12.04
N ALA A 61 1.83 -4.93 -11.63
CA ALA A 61 1.11 -3.75 -12.14
C ALA A 61 1.30 -3.57 -13.66
N VAL A 62 2.52 -3.74 -14.17
CA VAL A 62 2.81 -3.67 -15.62
C VAL A 62 2.14 -4.82 -16.38
N VAL A 63 2.11 -6.04 -15.82
CA VAL A 63 1.36 -7.18 -16.39
C VAL A 63 -0.15 -6.90 -16.42
N THR A 64 -0.69 -6.30 -15.36
CA THR A 64 -2.14 -5.97 -15.24
C THR A 64 -2.54 -4.89 -16.23
N LEU A 65 -1.71 -3.86 -16.43
CA LEU A 65 -1.85 -2.85 -17.48
C LEU A 65 -1.80 -3.46 -18.89
N LYS A 66 -0.98 -4.51 -19.11
CA LYS A 66 -1.01 -5.23 -20.39
C LYS A 66 -2.32 -5.99 -20.56
N CYS A 67 -2.75 -6.76 -19.56
CA CYS A 67 -3.99 -7.55 -19.64
C CYS A 67 -5.17 -6.66 -20.06
N GLN A 68 -5.32 -5.50 -19.40
CA GLN A 68 -6.34 -4.49 -19.75
C GLN A 68 -6.22 -3.95 -21.18
N ARG A 69 -5.01 -3.68 -21.69
CA ARG A 69 -4.81 -3.18 -23.06
C ARG A 69 -5.08 -4.22 -24.16
N GLU A 70 -4.87 -5.51 -23.87
CA GLU A 70 -5.15 -6.61 -24.81
C GLU A 70 -6.54 -7.23 -24.62
N GLU A 71 -7.39 -6.66 -23.74
CA GLU A 71 -8.70 -7.21 -23.32
C GLU A 71 -8.63 -8.64 -22.73
N TRP A 72 -7.50 -8.97 -22.07
CA TRP A 72 -7.26 -10.26 -21.42
C TRP A 72 -7.66 -10.24 -19.93
N PRO A 73 -8.09 -11.39 -19.37
CA PRO A 73 -8.35 -11.50 -17.94
C PRO A 73 -7.10 -11.27 -17.09
N HIS A 74 -7.30 -10.78 -15.86
CA HIS A 74 -6.22 -10.36 -14.97
C HIS A 74 -5.35 -11.53 -14.47
N LEU A 75 -4.28 -11.84 -15.20
CA LEU A 75 -3.28 -12.87 -14.88
C LEU A 75 -2.69 -12.75 -13.45
N ALA A 76 -2.70 -11.56 -12.85
CA ALA A 76 -2.31 -11.35 -11.45
C ALA A 76 -3.14 -12.17 -10.45
N ALA A 77 -4.37 -12.56 -10.78
CA ALA A 77 -5.25 -13.37 -9.93
C ALA A 77 -4.73 -14.80 -9.67
N LEU A 78 -3.82 -15.30 -10.54
CA LEU A 78 -3.19 -16.62 -10.41
C LEU A 78 -2.09 -16.65 -9.32
N VAL A 79 -1.67 -15.48 -8.81
CA VAL A 79 -0.55 -15.32 -7.87
C VAL A 79 -1.07 -15.28 -6.43
N LEU A 80 -0.69 -16.27 -5.63
CA LEU A 80 -1.19 -16.43 -4.26
C LEU A 80 -0.08 -16.31 -3.22
N ARG A 81 -0.44 -15.93 -1.99
CA ARG A 81 0.48 -15.95 -0.85
C ARG A 81 0.76 -17.40 -0.41
N PRO A 82 2.03 -17.79 -0.20
CA PRO A 82 2.39 -19.13 0.28
C PRO A 82 1.72 -19.54 1.59
N SER A 83 1.40 -18.57 2.46
CA SER A 83 0.94 -18.80 3.83
C SER A 83 -0.55 -19.12 3.96
N ASP A 84 -1.38 -18.67 3.03
CA ASP A 84 -2.85 -18.76 3.17
C ASP A 84 -3.64 -19.01 1.87
N SER A 85 -2.96 -19.14 0.72
CA SER A 85 -3.59 -19.32 -0.60
C SER A 85 -4.58 -18.22 -1.02
N THR A 86 -4.45 -17.01 -0.45
CA THR A 86 -5.21 -15.82 -0.87
C THR A 86 -4.37 -14.89 -1.75
N VAL A 87 -5.01 -13.99 -2.50
CA VAL A 87 -4.30 -12.85 -3.12
C VAL A 87 -3.95 -11.83 -2.02
N GLY A 88 -4.94 -11.11 -1.50
CA GLY A 88 -4.81 -10.14 -0.41
C GLY A 88 -4.37 -8.75 -0.89
N PRO A 89 -4.19 -7.77 0.03
CA PRO A 89 -4.31 -6.34 -0.26
C PRO A 89 -3.49 -5.75 -1.42
N TRP A 90 -2.38 -6.39 -1.79
CA TRP A 90 -1.60 -5.97 -2.97
C TRP A 90 -2.35 -6.18 -4.30
N TYR A 91 -3.40 -7.00 -4.32
CA TYR A 91 -4.24 -7.24 -5.48
C TYR A 91 -5.21 -6.08 -5.69
N GLY A 92 -5.89 -5.61 -4.63
CA GLY A 92 -6.60 -4.33 -4.64
C GLY A 92 -5.69 -3.15 -5.01
N ASP A 93 -4.48 -3.07 -4.44
CA ASP A 93 -3.48 -2.05 -4.83
C ASP A 93 -3.17 -2.08 -6.34
N VAL A 94 -3.10 -3.27 -6.95
CA VAL A 94 -2.77 -3.46 -8.37
C VAL A 94 -3.96 -3.15 -9.29
N LEU A 95 -5.19 -3.49 -8.89
CA LEU A 95 -6.41 -3.18 -9.65
C LEU A 95 -6.71 -1.67 -9.65
N ALA A 96 -6.45 -1.00 -8.53
CA ALA A 96 -6.61 0.46 -8.40
C ALA A 96 -5.68 1.27 -9.31
N ILE A 97 -4.60 0.67 -9.84
CA ILE A 97 -3.74 1.27 -10.88
C ILE A 97 -4.41 1.26 -12.26
N THR A 98 -5.31 0.29 -12.51
CA THR A 98 -5.96 0.09 -13.82
C THR A 98 -7.37 0.67 -13.94
N GLY A 99 -8.06 0.97 -12.84
CA GLY A 99 -9.37 1.62 -12.88
C GLY A 99 -10.09 1.66 -11.53
N PRO A 100 -11.31 2.24 -11.47
CA PRO A 100 -12.15 2.25 -10.28
C PRO A 100 -12.75 0.84 -10.03
N GLY A 101 -11.90 -0.08 -9.57
CA GLY A 101 -12.17 -1.52 -9.50
C GLY A 101 -11.94 -2.15 -8.13
N THR A 102 -12.15 -1.42 -7.03
CA THR A 102 -12.09 -2.00 -5.68
C THR A 102 -13.32 -2.89 -5.42
N SER A 103 -13.28 -4.13 -5.88
CA SER A 103 -14.22 -5.17 -5.43
C SER A 103 -14.13 -5.30 -3.90
N PRO A 104 -15.22 -5.18 -3.13
CA PRO A 104 -15.16 -5.23 -1.67
C PRO A 104 -14.72 -6.61 -1.13
N ASP A 105 -14.76 -7.66 -1.95
CA ASP A 105 -14.00 -8.90 -1.72
C ASP A 105 -13.02 -9.17 -2.88
N GLU A 106 -11.73 -8.97 -2.60
CA GLU A 106 -10.62 -9.29 -3.50
C GLU A 106 -10.58 -10.78 -3.91
N GLN A 107 -11.03 -11.69 -3.03
CA GLN A 107 -10.92 -13.15 -3.26
C GLN A 107 -11.99 -13.65 -4.22
N HIS A 108 -13.18 -13.04 -4.21
CA HIS A 108 -14.25 -13.30 -5.16
C HIS A 108 -13.82 -12.92 -6.58
N HIS A 109 -13.41 -11.66 -6.75
CA HIS A 109 -12.91 -11.19 -8.04
C HIS A 109 -11.68 -11.97 -8.50
N ALA A 110 -10.74 -12.30 -7.61
CA ALA A 110 -9.61 -13.19 -7.95
C ALA A 110 -10.03 -14.65 -8.23
N ALA A 111 -11.23 -15.10 -7.86
CA ALA A 111 -11.75 -16.41 -8.26
C ALA A 111 -12.40 -16.37 -9.65
N GLU A 112 -13.10 -15.28 -9.96
CA GLU A 112 -13.68 -14.99 -11.27
C GLU A 112 -12.56 -14.85 -12.31
N MET A 113 -11.61 -13.94 -12.11
CA MET A 113 -10.51 -13.72 -13.06
C MET A 113 -9.61 -14.96 -13.26
N ARG A 114 -9.46 -15.83 -12.25
CA ARG A 114 -8.74 -17.11 -12.41
C ARG A 114 -9.46 -18.05 -13.38
N LEU A 115 -10.78 -18.18 -13.26
CA LEU A 115 -11.58 -19.01 -14.16
C LEU A 115 -11.56 -18.48 -15.59
N GLU A 116 -11.60 -17.16 -15.75
CA GLU A 116 -11.47 -16.50 -17.05
C GLU A 116 -10.07 -16.70 -17.65
N CYS A 117 -9.00 -16.61 -16.85
CA CYS A 117 -7.64 -16.93 -17.30
C CYS A 117 -7.56 -18.36 -17.87
N TYR A 118 -8.10 -19.36 -17.16
CA TYR A 118 -8.08 -20.75 -17.65
C TYR A 118 -8.83 -20.91 -18.99
N ARG A 119 -9.97 -20.21 -19.16
CA ARG A 119 -10.76 -20.23 -20.40
C ARG A 119 -10.05 -19.52 -21.56
N HIS A 120 -9.45 -18.36 -21.29
CA HIS A 120 -8.78 -17.50 -22.28
C HIS A 120 -7.48 -18.11 -22.80
N PHE A 121 -6.69 -18.72 -21.92
CA PHE A 121 -5.40 -19.33 -22.27
C PHE A 121 -5.50 -20.84 -22.59
N GLY A 122 -6.70 -21.33 -22.90
CA GLY A 122 -6.91 -22.65 -23.53
C GLY A 122 -6.71 -23.86 -22.63
N ALA A 123 -6.87 -23.72 -21.31
CA ALA A 123 -6.84 -24.87 -20.40
C ALA A 123 -8.07 -25.78 -20.61
N ASP A 124 -7.93 -27.05 -20.22
CA ASP A 124 -9.04 -28.01 -20.13
C ASP A 124 -9.99 -27.65 -18.96
N VAL A 125 -10.91 -26.71 -19.22
CA VAL A 125 -11.90 -26.22 -18.25
C VAL A 125 -13.21 -26.98 -18.43
N PRO A 126 -13.68 -27.77 -17.43
CA PRO A 126 -14.93 -28.49 -17.52
C PRO A 126 -16.15 -27.59 -17.79
N THR A 127 -17.08 -28.07 -18.62
CA THR A 127 -18.36 -27.41 -18.85
C THR A 127 -19.10 -27.22 -17.53
N GLY A 128 -19.52 -25.98 -17.24
CA GLY A 128 -20.16 -25.63 -15.96
C GLY A 128 -19.19 -25.33 -14.80
N ALA A 129 -17.87 -25.25 -15.04
CA ALA A 129 -16.93 -24.77 -14.02
C ALA A 129 -17.30 -23.36 -13.51
N VAL A 130 -17.22 -23.18 -12.18
CA VAL A 130 -17.58 -21.96 -11.44
C VAL A 130 -16.38 -21.37 -10.69
N PRO A 131 -16.38 -20.07 -10.36
CA PRO A 131 -15.28 -19.43 -9.62
C PRO A 131 -14.98 -20.13 -8.29
N VAL A 132 -13.77 -20.66 -8.14
CA VAL A 132 -13.35 -21.37 -6.92
C VAL A 132 -12.70 -20.41 -5.93
N LEU A 133 -13.46 -20.00 -4.91
CA LEU A 133 -12.92 -19.37 -3.69
C LEU A 133 -11.92 -20.33 -3.04
N ARG A 134 -10.67 -19.87 -2.86
CA ARG A 134 -9.66 -20.63 -2.11
C ARG A 134 -9.94 -20.44 -0.62
N PRO A 135 -10.09 -21.51 0.18
CA PRO A 135 -10.42 -21.36 1.60
C PRO A 135 -9.27 -20.66 2.33
N VAL A 136 -9.59 -19.52 2.95
CA VAL A 136 -8.62 -18.75 3.75
C VAL A 136 -8.09 -19.65 4.88
N SER A 137 -6.78 -19.87 4.90
CA SER A 137 -6.16 -20.73 5.93
C SER A 137 -6.45 -20.19 7.33
N ARG A 138 -6.93 -21.07 8.24
CA ARG A 138 -7.49 -20.70 9.56
C ARG A 138 -6.60 -19.75 10.39
N LYS A 139 -5.27 -19.88 10.29
CA LYS A 139 -4.29 -18.94 10.88
C LYS A 139 -4.60 -17.47 10.63
N ARG A 140 -5.13 -17.10 9.45
CA ARG A 140 -5.51 -15.71 9.14
C ARG A 140 -6.82 -15.29 9.81
N MET A 141 -7.73 -16.21 10.11
CA MET A 141 -8.89 -15.93 10.97
C MET A 141 -8.42 -15.73 12.42
N ASP A 142 -7.47 -16.54 12.90
CA ASP A 142 -6.88 -16.39 14.24
C ASP A 142 -6.13 -15.04 14.38
N ASP A 143 -5.28 -14.67 13.41
CA ASP A 143 -4.57 -13.38 13.41
C ASP A 143 -5.46 -12.16 13.10
N ALA A 144 -6.62 -12.33 12.47
CA ALA A 144 -7.59 -11.24 12.26
C ALA A 144 -8.57 -11.08 13.44
N ALA A 145 -8.91 -12.16 14.13
CA ALA A 145 -9.70 -12.13 15.37
C ALA A 145 -8.87 -11.62 16.57
N ARG A 146 -7.55 -11.71 16.49
CA ARG A 146 -6.61 -11.09 17.43
C ARG A 146 -6.67 -9.56 17.29
N PRO A 147 -7.22 -8.82 18.27
CA PRO A 147 -7.41 -7.38 18.15
C PRO A 147 -6.06 -6.67 17.99
N ALA A 148 -6.01 -5.69 17.08
CA ALA A 148 -4.83 -4.88 16.84
C ALA A 148 -4.40 -4.21 18.16
N ARG A 149 -3.23 -4.60 18.68
CA ARG A 149 -2.69 -4.00 19.91
C ARG A 149 -2.43 -2.53 19.65
N SER A 150 -3.15 -1.67 20.37
CA SER A 150 -3.02 -0.22 20.29
C SER A 150 -1.58 0.21 20.56
N ALA A 151 -0.92 0.77 19.53
CA ALA A 151 0.39 1.36 19.68
C ALA A 151 0.28 2.54 20.65
N GLY A 152 0.91 2.42 21.82
CA GLY A 152 0.58 3.23 22.98
C GLY A 152 0.96 4.70 22.83
N GLY A 153 0.01 5.60 23.10
CA GLY A 153 0.32 6.98 23.44
C GLY A 153 1.14 7.01 24.74
N ARG A 154 2.42 7.39 24.64
CA ARG A 154 3.31 7.46 25.81
C ARG A 154 2.98 8.70 26.65
N ALA A 155 2.21 8.49 27.71
CA ALA A 155 1.93 9.52 28.69
C ALA A 155 3.21 10.11 29.31
N VAL A 156 3.17 11.41 29.57
CA VAL A 156 4.12 12.15 30.43
C VAL A 156 3.30 12.91 31.47
N ALA A 157 3.79 12.99 32.70
CA ALA A 157 3.06 13.55 33.84
C ALA A 157 3.91 14.62 34.57
N GLY A 158 3.26 15.69 35.04
CA GLY A 158 3.89 16.75 35.85
C GLY A 158 3.12 18.08 35.84
N SER A 159 2.50 18.43 36.97
CA SER A 159 1.87 19.74 37.28
C SER A 159 2.90 20.72 37.92
N ALA A 160 2.68 22.01 38.27
CA ALA A 160 1.51 22.92 38.32
C ALA A 160 1.99 24.36 37.87
N SER A 161 1.43 25.57 38.12
CA SER A 161 0.44 26.20 39.06
C SER A 161 -0.30 27.35 38.30
N ALA A 162 -1.37 28.03 38.75
CA ALA A 162 -1.60 29.02 39.86
C ALA A 162 -0.53 30.15 39.96
N ALA A 163 -0.85 31.44 40.22
CA ALA A 163 -2.04 32.11 40.81
C ALA A 163 -2.00 33.65 40.45
N ASP A 164 -2.92 34.60 40.72
CA ASP A 164 -4.37 34.68 41.05
C ASP A 164 -4.87 36.18 40.98
N ASP A 165 -5.89 36.59 41.77
CA ASP A 165 -6.31 37.98 42.18
C ASP A 165 -7.13 38.90 41.22
N ALA A 166 -8.07 39.79 41.65
CA ALA A 166 -8.84 39.94 42.92
C ALA A 166 -9.97 41.03 42.83
N ALA A 167 -10.85 41.06 43.87
CA ALA A 167 -11.56 42.23 44.48
C ALA A 167 -13.07 42.56 44.19
N GLY A 168 -13.93 42.33 45.21
CA GLY A 168 -15.11 43.15 45.62
C GLY A 168 -16.42 43.11 44.79
N GLY A 169 -17.64 43.20 45.36
CA GLY A 169 -18.08 43.20 46.76
C GLY A 169 -19.55 43.67 46.96
N HIS A 170 -20.16 43.37 48.14
CA HIS A 170 -21.49 43.78 48.67
C HIS A 170 -22.76 42.91 48.37
N GLY A 171 -23.42 42.42 49.44
CA GLY A 171 -24.89 42.42 49.60
C GLY A 171 -25.72 41.12 49.48
N GLY A 172 -26.49 40.76 50.52
CA GLY A 172 -27.89 40.29 50.35
C GLY A 172 -28.31 38.81 50.52
N THR A 173 -28.36 38.31 51.76
CA THR A 173 -29.42 37.42 52.34
C THR A 173 -30.08 36.23 51.58
N ALA A 174 -30.00 35.05 52.24
CA ALA A 174 -31.08 34.05 52.49
C ALA A 174 -31.50 32.97 51.45
N GLY A 175 -31.76 31.74 51.96
CA GLY A 175 -32.64 30.71 51.36
C GLY A 175 -31.97 29.49 50.69
N PRO A 176 -32.31 28.23 51.06
CA PRO A 176 -31.75 27.02 50.43
C PRO A 176 -32.66 26.37 49.36
N GLY A 177 -32.05 25.72 48.36
CA GLY A 177 -32.71 24.92 47.30
C GLY A 177 -31.76 23.91 46.63
N PRO A 178 -32.25 22.90 45.89
CA PRO A 178 -31.53 21.61 45.75
C PRO A 178 -30.98 21.26 44.35
N SER A 179 -30.31 20.09 44.31
CA SER A 179 -30.00 19.21 43.15
C SER A 179 -28.65 19.37 42.43
N SER A 180 -28.14 18.24 41.92
CA SER A 180 -26.75 18.06 41.46
C SER A 180 -26.53 18.29 39.97
N ARG A 181 -25.37 18.90 39.66
CA ARG A 181 -24.46 18.71 38.49
C ARG A 181 -25.09 18.09 37.23
N ALA A 182 -25.30 18.80 36.11
CA ALA A 182 -24.51 19.84 35.44
C ALA A 182 -23.12 19.39 34.90
N GLY A 183 -22.76 19.91 33.73
CA GLY A 183 -21.44 19.73 33.11
C GLY A 183 -21.19 20.75 31.99
N ALA A 184 -19.94 20.75 31.51
CA ALA A 184 -19.41 21.37 30.29
C ALA A 184 -19.25 22.92 30.19
N GLU A 185 -18.10 23.27 29.57
CA GLU A 185 -17.75 24.47 28.76
C GLU A 185 -17.27 25.83 29.35
N VAL A 186 -16.02 26.16 28.94
CA VAL A 186 -15.53 27.42 28.32
C VAL A 186 -15.52 28.76 29.08
N ALA A 187 -14.30 29.34 29.24
CA ALA A 187 -13.96 30.72 28.83
C ALA A 187 -12.44 31.04 28.98
N THR A 188 -11.95 32.03 28.24
CA THR A 188 -10.55 32.55 28.24
C THR A 188 -10.44 33.91 28.93
N PRO A 189 -9.26 34.30 29.45
CA PRO A 189 -8.85 35.71 29.41
C PRO A 189 -7.37 35.94 29.01
N THR A 190 -7.01 37.22 28.84
CA THR A 190 -5.72 37.71 28.28
C THR A 190 -4.91 38.56 29.27
N GLY A 191 -3.56 38.57 29.17
CA GLY A 191 -2.72 39.49 29.95
C GLY A 191 -1.26 39.69 29.46
N ARG A 192 -0.70 40.88 29.70
CA ARG A 192 0.71 41.34 29.53
C ARG A 192 1.03 42.19 30.80
N PRO A 193 2.30 42.53 31.20
CA PRO A 193 3.46 42.81 30.34
C PRO A 193 4.90 42.51 30.90
N ALA A 194 5.91 42.95 30.13
CA ALA A 194 7.15 43.64 30.58
C ALA A 194 8.48 42.90 30.94
N ARG A 195 9.40 42.94 29.95
CA ARG A 195 10.75 43.59 29.99
C ARG A 195 11.98 42.81 30.51
N GLY A 196 13.01 42.74 29.65
CA GLY A 196 14.41 42.36 29.95
C GLY A 196 14.79 40.93 29.50
N GLY A 197 15.99 40.64 28.98
CA GLY A 197 17.07 41.54 28.52
C GLY A 197 18.43 40.83 28.34
N ASP A 198 18.94 40.81 27.10
CA ASP A 198 20.31 40.42 26.67
C ASP A 198 20.84 38.97 26.85
N SER A 199 21.70 38.59 25.88
CA SER A 199 22.91 37.74 25.93
C SER A 199 23.00 36.42 25.12
N GLY A 200 24.16 36.23 24.46
CA GLY A 200 24.72 34.95 23.95
C GLY A 200 23.95 34.23 22.81
N ALA A 201 24.22 34.41 21.51
CA ALA A 201 25.44 34.14 20.71
C ALA A 201 25.74 32.66 20.34
N LYS A 202 25.33 32.28 19.12
CA LYS A 202 25.90 31.29 18.17
C LYS A 202 26.18 29.82 18.61
N ALA A 203 25.53 28.89 17.89
CA ALA A 203 26.18 27.69 17.34
C ALA A 203 25.64 27.38 15.92
N SER A 204 26.51 27.10 14.94
CA SER A 204 26.11 26.95 13.53
C SER A 204 25.88 25.47 13.16
N GLY A 205 24.62 25.03 13.21
CA GLY A 205 24.22 23.70 12.74
C GLY A 205 24.16 23.62 11.21
N ARG A 206 25.21 23.10 10.58
CA ARG A 206 25.34 23.01 9.10
C ARG A 206 24.33 22.01 8.52
N ARG A 207 23.15 22.48 8.10
CA ARG A 207 22.16 21.73 7.32
C ARG A 207 22.83 21.05 6.11
N PRO A 208 22.84 19.72 6.00
CA PRO A 208 23.40 19.03 4.84
C PRO A 208 22.55 19.33 3.62
N GLN A 209 23.14 20.00 2.63
CA GLN A 209 22.53 20.15 1.31
C GLN A 209 22.73 18.81 0.58
N SER A 210 21.67 18.00 0.51
CA SER A 210 21.63 16.85 -0.39
C SER A 210 21.80 17.35 -1.82
N LYS A 211 22.96 17.05 -2.44
CA LYS A 211 23.24 17.43 -3.82
C LYS A 211 22.19 16.83 -4.75
N ALA A 212 21.41 17.68 -5.40
CA ALA A 212 20.63 17.31 -6.57
C ALA A 212 21.59 17.09 -7.75
N ALA A 213 22.21 15.91 -7.80
CA ALA A 213 22.74 15.36 -9.04
C ALA A 213 21.59 14.65 -9.75
N GLY A 214 21.44 14.88 -11.06
CA GLY A 214 20.33 14.33 -11.82
C GLY A 214 20.52 12.85 -12.13
N GLU A 215 19.90 11.98 -11.34
CA GLU A 215 19.44 10.69 -11.87
C GLU A 215 18.19 10.99 -12.71
N GLU A 216 18.11 10.42 -13.91
CA GLU A 216 17.08 10.78 -14.88
C GLU A 216 15.68 10.39 -14.37
N ARG A 217 14.75 11.34 -14.33
CA ARG A 217 13.33 11.03 -14.10
C ARG A 217 12.83 10.27 -15.33
N THR A 218 12.88 8.95 -15.32
CA THR A 218 12.28 8.13 -16.38
C THR A 218 10.78 7.95 -16.13
N GLY A 219 9.99 7.80 -17.19
CA GLY A 219 8.57 7.49 -17.11
C GLY A 219 8.29 6.07 -16.63
N GLY A 220 7.02 5.68 -16.68
CA GLY A 220 6.58 4.31 -16.43
C GLY A 220 7.16 3.32 -17.45
N ILE A 221 6.89 2.03 -17.25
CA ILE A 221 7.27 0.99 -18.22
C ILE A 221 6.06 0.67 -19.08
N CYS A 222 6.25 0.67 -20.40
CA CYS A 222 5.19 0.41 -21.37
C CYS A 222 4.65 -1.02 -21.19
N PRO A 223 3.34 -1.21 -20.97
CA PRO A 223 2.77 -2.56 -20.86
C PRO A 223 2.86 -3.36 -22.17
N THR A 224 2.98 -2.70 -23.32
CA THR A 224 2.97 -3.33 -24.64
C THR A 224 4.31 -4.02 -24.96
N CYS A 225 5.41 -3.28 -24.93
CA CYS A 225 6.76 -3.76 -25.32
C CYS A 225 7.71 -3.99 -24.13
N PHE A 226 7.31 -3.59 -22.92
CA PHE A 226 8.11 -3.58 -21.69
C PHE A 226 9.32 -2.62 -21.68
N MET A 227 9.42 -1.69 -22.63
CA MET A 227 10.44 -0.64 -22.59
C MET A 227 10.12 0.45 -21.55
N GLN A 228 11.17 1.01 -20.95
CA GLN A 228 11.10 2.18 -20.07
C GLN A 228 10.74 3.42 -20.91
N MET A 229 9.70 4.15 -20.52
CA MET A 229 9.15 5.26 -21.32
C MET A 229 9.78 6.61 -20.94
N PRO A 230 9.76 7.60 -21.85
CA PRO A 230 10.00 9.00 -21.50
C PRO A 230 8.91 9.56 -20.57
N LEU A 231 9.16 10.74 -19.98
CA LEU A 231 8.18 11.43 -19.13
C LEU A 231 6.96 11.98 -19.87
N THR A 232 6.97 12.01 -21.20
CA THR A 232 5.81 12.39 -22.00
C THR A 232 4.64 11.42 -21.86
N GLY A 233 4.89 10.20 -21.35
CA GLY A 233 3.88 9.16 -21.16
C GLY A 233 3.60 8.31 -22.40
N GLU A 234 3.88 8.85 -23.58
CA GLU A 234 3.81 8.19 -24.89
C GLU A 234 4.97 7.18 -25.07
N CYS A 235 4.71 6.08 -25.79
CA CYS A 235 5.73 5.05 -26.00
C CYS A 235 6.31 5.13 -27.43
N PRO A 236 7.60 5.50 -27.61
CA PRO A 236 8.18 5.69 -28.94
C PRO A 236 8.27 4.41 -29.80
N ASN A 237 7.91 3.24 -29.26
CA ASN A 237 7.85 1.97 -29.96
C ASN A 237 6.40 1.50 -30.23
N CYS A 238 5.37 2.13 -29.65
CA CYS A 238 4.00 1.60 -29.66
C CYS A 238 2.89 2.61 -29.99
N GLY A 239 3.19 3.92 -29.97
CA GLY A 239 2.17 4.97 -29.91
C GLY A 239 1.70 5.15 -28.48
#